data_AF-A0A8B5WRI3-F1
#
_entry.id   AF-A0A8B5WRI3-F1
#
_cell.length_a   1.000
_cell.length_b   1.000
_cell.length_c   1.000
_cell.angle_alpha   90.00
_cell.angle_beta   90.00
_cell.angle_gamma   90.00
#
_symmetry.space_group_name_H-M   'P 1'
#
loop_
_entity.id
_entity.type
_entity.pdbx_description
1 polymer ?
#
loop_
_entity_poly.entity_id
_entity_poly.type
_entity_poly.pdbx_seq_one_letter_code
_entity_poly.pdbx_strand_id
1 'polypeptide(L)'
;MNAEMSDVFQNIRILAAAGAAAIYHHGTQTDRFWLEDRIEDVHDYLKCMRDAGVQVGLGTHTPEVIEYVEEKGWDVDFYMTCFYNINRKRRQSALVSGSTASPTEEFLPEDPRRMCRVIQQTEKMCLAFKILGAFRLCSSQKEVEAA
;
A
#
# COMPACT_ATOMS: atom_id res chain seq x y z
N MET A 1 -4.07 -24.16 -11.63
CA MET A 1 -4.12 -22.91 -12.41
C MET A 1 -5.41 -22.22 -11.97
N ASN A 2 -5.33 -21.34 -10.98
CA ASN A 2 -6.51 -20.83 -10.28
C ASN A 2 -7.21 -19.77 -11.13
N ALA A 3 -8.53 -19.86 -11.21
CA ALA A 3 -9.42 -18.91 -11.88
C ALA A 3 -9.44 -17.50 -11.24
N GLU A 4 -8.64 -17.27 -10.19
CA GLU A 4 -8.52 -16.00 -9.46
C GLU A 4 -7.63 -14.96 -10.15
N MET A 5 -6.88 -15.33 -11.20
CA MET A 5 -6.24 -14.35 -12.11
C MET A 5 -7.15 -14.02 -13.30
N SER A 6 -8.46 -13.91 -13.04
CA SER A 6 -9.38 -13.25 -13.97
C SER A 6 -8.90 -11.82 -14.24
N ASP A 7 -9.23 -11.28 -15.40
CA ASP A 7 -8.98 -9.88 -15.77
C ASP A 7 -9.35 -8.96 -14.59
N VAL A 8 -8.34 -8.35 -13.95
CA VAL A 8 -8.54 -7.55 -12.74
C VAL A 8 -9.46 -6.36 -13.02
N PHE A 9 -9.47 -5.84 -14.25
CA PHE A 9 -10.40 -4.81 -14.67
C PHE A 9 -11.84 -5.32 -14.71
N GLN A 10 -12.05 -6.57 -15.12
CA GLN A 10 -13.35 -7.23 -15.01
C GLN A 10 -13.77 -7.37 -13.54
N ASN A 11 -12.86 -7.75 -12.65
CA ASN A 11 -13.16 -7.86 -11.22
C ASN A 11 -13.58 -6.50 -10.62
N ILE A 12 -12.90 -5.41 -10.98
CA ILE A 12 -13.29 -4.03 -10.56
C ILE A 12 -14.73 -3.75 -10.97
N ARG A 13 -15.10 -4.01 -12.24
CA ARG A 13 -16.45 -3.75 -12.74
C ARG A 13 -17.50 -4.64 -12.10
N ILE A 14 -17.19 -5.92 -11.83
CA ILE A 14 -18.09 -6.84 -11.12
C ILE A 14 -18.36 -6.34 -9.70
N LEU A 15 -17.32 -5.95 -8.96
CA LEU A 15 -17.46 -5.44 -7.59
C LEU A 15 -18.24 -4.13 -7.55
N ALA A 16 -17.98 -3.22 -8.49
CA ALA A 16 -18.74 -1.98 -8.64
C ALA A 16 -20.23 -2.25 -8.92
N ALA A 17 -20.54 -3.14 -9.88
CA ALA A 17 -21.91 -3.53 -10.19
C ALA A 17 -22.63 -4.23 -9.03
N ALA A 18 -21.88 -4.89 -8.14
CA ALA A 18 -22.40 -5.49 -6.92
C ALA A 18 -22.65 -4.48 -5.78
N GLY A 19 -22.35 -3.19 -5.99
CA GLY A 19 -22.62 -2.11 -5.03
C GLY A 19 -21.47 -1.79 -4.09
N ALA A 20 -20.23 -2.14 -4.44
CA ALA A 20 -19.06 -1.70 -3.68
C ALA A 20 -19.00 -0.16 -3.63
N ALA A 21 -18.89 0.42 -2.42
CA ALA A 21 -18.76 1.87 -2.26
C ALA A 21 -17.36 2.38 -2.64
N ALA A 22 -16.34 1.53 -2.46
CA ALA A 22 -14.95 1.86 -2.67
C ALA A 22 -14.16 0.60 -3.08
N ILE A 23 -13.14 0.78 -3.91
CA ILE A 23 -12.17 -0.26 -4.26
C ILE A 23 -10.79 0.37 -4.15
N TYR A 24 -9.81 -0.37 -3.62
CA TYR A 24 -8.43 0.10 -3.57
C TYR A 24 -7.46 -0.85 -4.25
N HIS A 25 -6.42 -0.31 -4.87
CA HIS A 25 -5.33 -1.13 -5.40
C HIS A 25 -4.43 -1.62 -4.25
N HIS A 26 -4.17 -2.93 -4.21
CA HIS A 26 -3.55 -3.60 -3.07
C HIS A 26 -2.11 -3.13 -2.81
N GLY A 27 -1.78 -2.79 -1.56
CA GLY A 27 -0.53 -2.14 -1.18
C GLY A 27 0.75 -2.87 -1.61
N THR A 28 0.83 -4.18 -1.39
CA THR A 28 2.01 -4.97 -1.83
C THR A 28 2.18 -4.95 -3.35
N GLN A 29 1.09 -4.88 -4.10
CA GLN A 29 1.14 -4.82 -5.56
C GLN A 29 1.53 -3.43 -6.05
N THR A 30 1.02 -2.37 -5.40
CA THR A 30 1.45 -0.98 -5.63
C THR A 30 2.95 -0.84 -5.41
N ASP A 31 3.43 -1.27 -4.24
CA ASP A 31 4.85 -1.16 -3.88
C ASP A 31 5.72 -1.98 -4.82
N ARG A 32 5.28 -3.17 -5.25
CA ARG A 32 6.00 -3.94 -6.25
C ARG A 32 6.19 -3.15 -7.56
N PHE A 33 5.12 -2.57 -8.09
CA PHE A 33 5.20 -1.74 -9.28
C PHE A 33 6.06 -0.49 -9.06
N TRP A 34 6.04 0.10 -7.88
CA TRP A 34 6.97 1.18 -7.51
C TRP A 34 8.43 0.74 -7.58
N LEU A 35 8.79 -0.41 -6.98
CA LEU A 35 10.17 -0.91 -6.99
C LEU A 35 10.62 -1.36 -8.38
N GLU A 36 9.71 -1.79 -9.24
CA GLU A 36 9.98 -2.18 -10.61
C GLU A 36 10.01 -0.99 -11.59
N ASP A 37 9.90 0.25 -11.10
CA ASP A 37 9.81 1.47 -11.92
C ASP A 37 8.62 1.44 -12.90
N ARG A 38 7.53 0.78 -12.47
CA ARG A 38 6.28 0.54 -13.21
C ARG A 38 5.06 1.14 -12.51
N ILE A 39 5.25 2.16 -11.66
CA ILE A 39 4.15 2.72 -10.85
C ILE A 39 2.97 3.20 -11.71
N GLU A 40 3.24 3.70 -12.92
CA GLU A 40 2.21 4.13 -13.88
C GLU A 40 1.21 3.01 -14.24
N ASP A 41 1.61 1.74 -14.18
CA ASP A 41 0.69 0.61 -14.39
C ASP A 41 -0.44 0.61 -13.36
N VAL A 42 -0.21 1.10 -12.13
CA VAL A 42 -1.25 1.24 -11.09
C VAL A 42 -2.32 2.23 -11.53
N HIS A 43 -1.94 3.30 -12.22
CA HIS A 43 -2.85 4.38 -12.60
C HIS A 43 -4.00 3.89 -13.46
N ASP A 44 -3.77 2.90 -14.32
CA ASP A 44 -4.82 2.36 -15.18
C ASP A 44 -5.89 1.59 -14.37
N TYR A 45 -5.51 0.91 -13.30
CA TYR A 45 -6.48 0.31 -12.36
C TYR A 45 -7.31 1.39 -11.65
N LEU A 46 -6.67 2.49 -11.22
CA LEU A 46 -7.35 3.59 -10.55
C LEU A 46 -8.35 4.29 -11.47
N LYS A 47 -7.98 4.54 -12.74
CA LYS A 47 -8.91 5.05 -13.77
C LYS A 47 -10.09 4.10 -13.97
N CYS A 48 -9.85 2.80 -14.05
CA CYS A 48 -10.95 1.83 -14.16
C CYS A 48 -11.89 1.86 -12.95
N MET A 49 -11.38 2.07 -11.74
CA MET A 49 -12.21 2.24 -10.54
C MET A 49 -13.06 3.51 -10.65
N ARG A 50 -12.46 4.63 -11.10
CA ARG A 50 -13.18 5.89 -11.32
C ARG A 50 -14.28 5.73 -12.36
N ASP A 51 -13.97 5.14 -13.51
CA ASP A 51 -14.92 4.91 -14.61
C ASP A 51 -16.06 3.97 -14.19
N ALA A 52 -15.79 3.04 -13.26
CA ALA A 52 -16.79 2.15 -12.69
C ALA A 52 -17.68 2.83 -11.63
N GLY A 53 -17.39 4.09 -11.26
CA GLY A 53 -18.23 4.90 -10.37
C GLY A 53 -18.06 4.60 -8.87
N VAL A 54 -16.95 3.97 -8.47
CA VAL A 54 -16.63 3.72 -7.05
C VAL A 54 -15.62 4.73 -6.52
N GLN A 55 -15.53 4.87 -5.19
CA GLN A 55 -14.43 5.63 -4.59
C GLN A 55 -13.09 4.93 -4.87
N VAL A 56 -12.11 5.69 -5.34
CA VAL A 56 -10.81 5.23 -5.81
C VAL A 56 -9.81 5.23 -4.66
N GLY A 57 -9.38 4.04 -4.26
CA GLY A 57 -8.40 3.86 -3.20
C GLY A 57 -7.03 3.43 -3.72
N LEU A 58 -5.97 3.86 -3.03
CA LEU A 58 -4.62 3.37 -3.26
C LEU A 58 -4.00 2.88 -1.96
N GLY A 59 -3.65 1.59 -1.89
CA GLY A 59 -2.86 1.05 -0.79
C GLY A 59 -1.37 1.17 -1.06
N THR A 60 -0.59 1.38 0.01
CA THR A 60 0.88 1.41 -0.06
C THR A 60 1.51 1.21 1.32
N HIS A 61 2.72 0.64 1.34
CA HIS A 61 3.62 0.67 2.50
C HIS A 61 4.74 1.70 2.34
N THR A 62 4.86 2.31 1.15
CA THR A 62 5.93 3.23 0.77
C THR A 62 5.43 4.68 0.80
N PRO A 63 5.91 5.53 1.72
CA PRO A 63 5.53 6.95 1.79
C PRO A 63 5.76 7.71 0.48
N GLU A 64 6.86 7.41 -0.22
CA GLU A 64 7.23 8.03 -1.50
C GLU A 64 6.19 7.81 -2.60
N VAL A 65 5.41 6.71 -2.54
CA VAL A 65 4.31 6.48 -3.50
C VAL A 65 3.22 7.53 -3.33
N ILE A 66 2.86 7.89 -2.09
CA ILE A 66 1.83 8.90 -1.85
C ILE A 66 2.33 10.27 -2.31
N GLU A 67 3.57 10.63 -1.95
CA GLU A 67 4.21 11.87 -2.38
C GLU A 67 4.17 12.00 -3.93
N TYR A 68 4.52 10.92 -4.64
CA TYR A 68 4.48 10.86 -6.10
C TYR A 68 3.06 11.04 -6.67
N VAL A 69 2.07 10.34 -6.11
CA VAL A 69 0.67 10.37 -6.56
C VAL A 69 0.05 11.75 -6.34
N GLU A 70 0.37 12.41 -5.22
CA GLU A 70 -0.01 13.81 -4.96
C GLU A 70 0.67 14.77 -5.94
N GLU A 71 1.99 14.65 -6.17
CA GLU A 71 2.73 15.50 -7.11
C GLU A 71 2.18 15.39 -8.54
N LYS A 72 1.81 14.18 -8.97
CA LYS A 72 1.20 13.93 -10.28
C LYS A 72 -0.28 14.29 -10.36
N GLY A 73 -0.92 14.66 -9.25
CA GLY A 73 -2.34 15.00 -9.21
C GLY A 73 -3.24 13.83 -9.64
N TRP A 74 -2.88 12.59 -9.30
CA TRP A 74 -3.71 11.44 -9.62
C TRP A 74 -5.07 11.51 -8.89
N ASP A 75 -6.12 11.08 -9.60
CA ASP A 75 -7.50 11.08 -9.12
C ASP A 75 -7.75 9.90 -8.17
N VAL A 76 -7.38 10.11 -6.91
CA VAL A 76 -7.53 9.15 -5.80
C VAL A 76 -8.38 9.83 -4.72
N ASP A 77 -9.35 9.11 -4.16
CA ASP A 77 -10.22 9.59 -3.10
C ASP A 77 -9.65 9.34 -1.69
N PHE A 78 -8.93 8.22 -1.52
CA PHE A 78 -8.32 7.84 -0.24
C PHE A 78 -7.10 6.93 -0.37
N TYR A 79 -6.26 6.94 0.66
CA TYR A 79 -5.11 6.04 0.80
C TYR A 79 -5.34 4.99 1.88
N MET A 80 -4.94 3.75 1.63
CA MET A 80 -4.70 2.76 2.67
C MET A 80 -3.22 2.82 3.05
N THR A 81 -2.92 3.36 4.23
CA THR A 81 -1.54 3.73 4.63
C THR A 81 -1.00 2.79 5.71
N CYS A 82 -0.06 1.92 5.34
CA CYS A 82 0.62 1.11 6.35
C CYS A 82 1.68 1.95 7.07
N PHE A 83 1.69 1.91 8.41
CA PHE A 83 2.70 2.63 9.20
C PHE A 83 4.14 2.09 9.03
N TYR A 84 4.29 0.87 8.51
CA TYR A 84 5.58 0.20 8.36
C TYR A 84 5.87 -0.11 6.90
N ASN A 85 7.04 0.33 6.41
CA ASN A 85 7.48 0.05 5.05
C ASN A 85 8.16 -1.32 4.98
N ILE A 86 7.36 -2.36 4.75
CA ILE A 86 7.83 -3.76 4.69
C ILE A 86 8.35 -4.17 3.30
N ASN A 87 8.14 -3.35 2.27
CA ASN A 87 8.46 -3.68 0.87
C ASN A 87 9.72 -2.94 0.38
N ARG A 88 10.74 -2.81 1.21
CA ARG A 88 11.97 -2.09 0.84
C ARG A 88 12.79 -2.83 -0.22
N LYS A 89 13.41 -2.10 -1.16
CA LYS A 89 14.56 -2.60 -1.93
C LYS A 89 15.69 -2.93 -0.94
N ARG A 90 16.07 -4.20 -0.83
CA ARG A 90 17.21 -4.62 0.00
C ARG A 90 18.50 -4.03 -0.60
N ARG A 91 19.36 -3.41 0.21
CA ARG A 91 20.73 -3.06 -0.24
C ARG A 91 21.44 -4.35 -0.67
N GLN A 92 22.19 -4.30 -1.77
CA GLN A 92 22.82 -5.45 -2.46
C GLN A 92 23.72 -6.36 -1.58
N SER A 93 24.03 -6.00 -0.33
CA SER A 93 24.86 -6.80 0.58
C SER A 93 24.26 -8.17 0.93
N ALA A 94 22.98 -8.41 0.62
CA ALA A 94 22.33 -9.72 0.80
C ALA A 94 22.49 -10.69 -0.38
N LEU A 95 22.97 -10.24 -1.54
CA LEU A 95 23.17 -11.12 -2.70
C LEU A 95 24.36 -12.08 -2.50
N VAL A 96 25.19 -11.85 -1.49
CA VAL A 96 26.37 -12.68 -1.15
C VAL A 96 26.01 -13.92 -0.34
N SER A 97 24.81 -14.01 0.27
CA SER A 97 24.50 -15.06 1.26
C SER A 97 23.75 -16.29 0.73
N GLY A 98 23.41 -16.36 -0.57
CA GLY A 98 22.84 -17.58 -1.19
C GLY A 98 21.55 -18.12 -0.55
N SER A 99 20.86 -17.30 0.26
CA SER A 99 19.67 -17.71 1.01
C SER A 99 18.42 -17.59 0.14
N THR A 100 17.72 -18.71 -0.04
CA THR A 100 16.40 -18.82 -0.70
C THR A 100 15.24 -18.52 0.26
N ALA A 101 15.51 -17.95 1.44
CA ALA A 101 14.44 -17.58 2.38
C ALA A 101 13.62 -16.42 1.80
N SER A 102 12.29 -16.56 1.83
CA SER A 102 11.38 -15.44 1.56
C SER A 102 11.82 -14.23 2.37
N PRO A 103 11.85 -13.02 1.78
CA PRO A 103 12.26 -11.82 2.51
C PRO A 103 11.45 -11.67 3.78
N THR A 104 12.12 -11.62 4.93
CA THR A 104 11.46 -11.35 6.21
C THR A 104 10.96 -9.90 6.20
N GLU A 105 9.69 -9.69 6.51
CA GLU A 105 9.14 -8.32 6.65
C GLU A 105 9.89 -7.56 7.77
N GLU A 106 10.49 -6.42 7.42
CA GLU A 106 11.22 -5.56 8.37
C GLU A 106 10.34 -4.42 8.87
N PHE A 107 10.06 -4.41 10.18
CA PHE A 107 9.29 -3.36 10.86
C PHE A 107 10.27 -2.43 11.59
N LEU A 108 10.67 -1.32 10.96
CA LEU A 108 11.66 -0.42 11.54
C LEU A 108 10.99 0.64 12.43
N PRO A 109 11.54 0.98 13.61
CA PRO A 109 10.97 1.97 14.52
C PRO A 109 10.79 3.37 13.91
N GLU A 110 11.56 3.72 12.88
CA GLU A 110 11.48 5.01 12.19
C GLU A 110 10.33 5.11 11.18
N ASP A 111 9.75 4.00 10.72
CA ASP A 111 8.75 4.01 9.66
C ASP A 111 7.48 4.79 10.00
N PRO A 112 6.87 4.61 11.20
CA PRO A 112 5.64 5.31 11.53
C PRO A 112 5.82 6.82 11.43
N ARG A 113 6.97 7.34 11.87
CA ARG A 113 7.27 8.78 11.78
C ARG A 113 7.32 9.26 10.34
N ARG A 114 7.87 8.47 9.40
CA ARG A 114 7.90 8.88 7.98
C ARG A 114 6.50 8.84 7.39
N MET A 115 5.73 7.78 7.61
CA MET A 115 4.36 7.69 7.09
C MET A 115 3.45 8.78 7.67
N CYS A 116 3.52 9.04 8.98
CA CYS A 116 2.76 10.13 9.62
C CYS A 116 3.03 11.50 9.00
N ARG A 117 4.29 11.81 8.65
CA ARG A 117 4.61 13.08 7.97
C ARG A 117 3.88 13.22 6.64
N VAL A 118 3.84 12.16 5.84
CA VAL A 118 3.16 12.17 4.54
C VAL A 118 1.64 12.25 4.71
N ILE A 119 1.08 11.51 5.67
CA ILE A 119 -0.35 11.59 6.03
C ILE A 119 -0.73 13.04 6.40
N GLN A 120 0.13 13.75 7.13
CA GLN A 120 -0.11 15.15 7.54
C GLN A 120 0.03 16.17 6.41
N GLN A 121 0.57 15.78 5.24
CA GLN A 121 0.83 16.67 4.11
C GLN A 121 -0.24 16.58 3.01
N THR A 122 -1.06 15.53 3.00
CA THR A 122 -2.17 15.36 2.04
C THR A 122 -3.49 15.78 2.68
N GLU A 123 -4.36 16.40 1.88
CA GLU A 123 -5.75 16.70 2.25
C GLU A 123 -6.68 15.50 2.01
N LYS A 124 -6.19 14.43 1.34
CA LYS A 124 -6.98 13.24 1.03
C LYS A 124 -7.10 12.33 2.25
N MET A 125 -8.19 11.57 2.31
CA MET A 125 -8.46 10.65 3.41
C MET A 125 -7.37 9.57 3.51
N CYS A 126 -6.80 9.39 4.70
CA CYS A 126 -5.82 8.34 4.98
C CYS A 126 -6.40 7.33 5.98
N LEU A 127 -6.60 6.09 5.53
CA LEU A 127 -6.96 4.95 6.37
C LEU A 127 -5.69 4.23 6.84
N ALA A 128 -5.20 4.64 8.00
CA ALA A 128 -3.97 4.12 8.58
C ALA A 128 -4.14 2.74 9.21
N PHE A 129 -3.20 1.83 8.96
CA PHE A 129 -3.22 0.48 9.51
C PHE A 129 -1.82 -0.05 9.89
N LYS A 130 -1.80 -1.21 10.56
CA LYS A 130 -0.59 -1.82 11.15
C LYS A 130 0.13 -0.91 12.16
N ILE A 131 -0.58 -0.01 12.84
CA ILE A 131 -0.02 0.94 13.83
C ILE A 131 0.79 0.19 14.92
N LEU A 132 0.33 -0.97 15.37
CA LEU A 132 1.02 -1.82 16.36
C LEU A 132 2.01 -2.84 15.77
N GLY A 133 2.51 -2.62 14.55
CA GLY A 133 3.56 -3.43 13.94
C GLY A 133 3.18 -4.88 13.66
N ALA A 134 1.92 -5.13 13.28
CA ALA A 134 1.38 -6.48 13.07
C ALA A 134 1.65 -7.41 14.26
N PHE A 135 1.07 -7.06 15.40
CA PHE A 135 1.17 -7.76 16.71
C PHE A 135 2.49 -7.56 17.47
N ARG A 136 3.49 -6.88 16.89
CA ARG A 136 4.80 -6.69 17.54
C ARG A 136 4.79 -5.78 18.75
N LEU A 137 3.83 -4.84 18.83
CA LEU A 137 3.74 -3.84 19.89
C LEU A 137 2.47 -4.02 20.75
N CYS A 138 1.99 -5.25 20.91
CA CYS A 138 0.78 -5.51 21.69
C CYS A 138 0.86 -6.75 22.58
N SER A 139 2.05 -7.08 23.10
CA SER A 139 2.22 -8.18 24.05
C SER A 139 1.66 -7.83 25.44
N SER A 140 1.51 -6.54 25.75
CA SER A 140 0.90 -6.04 26.98
C SER A 140 0.23 -4.68 26.76
N GLN A 141 -0.70 -4.32 27.64
CA GLN A 141 -1.36 -3.00 27.62
C GLN A 141 -0.35 -1.83 27.70
N LYS A 142 0.70 -2.00 28.52
CA LYS A 142 1.78 -1.02 28.67
C LYS A 142 2.54 -0.78 27.35
N GLU A 143 2.71 -1.83 26.55
CA GLU A 143 3.39 -1.72 25.25
C GLU A 143 2.51 -1.00 24.21
N VAL A 144 1.20 -1.30 24.21
CA VAL A 144 0.22 -0.59 23.36
C VAL A 144 0.17 0.90 23.70
N GLU A 145 0.19 1.26 24.98
CA GLU A 145 0.18 2.65 25.43
C GLU A 145 1.46 3.42 25.09
N ALA A 146 2.58 2.72 24.89
CA ALA A 146 3.87 3.31 24.59
C ALA A 146 4.19 3.39 23.08
N ALA A 147 3.35 2.78 22.23
CA ALA A 147 3.49 2.75 20.77
C ALA A 147 3.02 4.05 20.12
#